data_AF-A0A1F2WFZ0-F1
#
_entry.id   AF-A0A1F2WFZ0-F1
#
_cell.length_a   1.000
_cell.length_b   1.000
_cell.length_c   1.000
_cell.angle_alpha   90.00
_cell.angle_beta   90.00
_cell.angle_gamma   90.00
#
_symmetry.space_group_name_H-M   'P 1'
#
loop_
_entity.id
_entity.type
_entity.pdbx_description
1 polymer ?
#
loop_
_entity_poly.entity_id
_entity_poly.type
_entity_poly.pdbx_seq_one_letter_code
_entity_poly.pdbx_strand_id
1 'polypeptide(L)'
;MPVLLTEEKMREIAAPYLKPGEEISIISFASRKGFWKSLAFIFTLTNKRFILLETGWTSHKNIKDFREIPLDAEFSYGMKRGSTLSAAPGEAASKGLRMNTLFLVMPDGTKESFTFQDSDKDIPAAISGLLGKIGKRQAT
;
A
#
# COMPACT_ATOMS: atom_id res chain seq x y z
N MET A 1 -9.05 -7.33 -17.95
CA MET A 1 -7.68 -6.90 -17.60
C MET A 1 -7.74 -6.08 -16.32
N PRO A 2 -6.74 -6.17 -15.43
CA PRO A 2 -6.55 -5.18 -14.38
C PRO A 2 -6.45 -3.80 -14.99
N VAL A 3 -7.13 -2.83 -14.40
CA VAL A 3 -6.93 -1.42 -14.76
C VAL A 3 -5.75 -0.92 -13.94
N LEU A 4 -4.67 -0.51 -14.61
CA LEU A 4 -3.57 0.15 -13.91
C LEU A 4 -4.00 1.57 -13.57
N LEU A 5 -3.90 1.94 -12.30
CA LEU A 5 -4.17 3.31 -11.85
C LEU A 5 -2.90 4.15 -11.95
N THR A 6 -3.01 5.34 -12.53
CA THR A 6 -1.99 6.37 -12.42
C THR A 6 -2.02 7.01 -11.04
N GLU A 7 -0.92 7.65 -10.64
CA GLU A 7 -0.86 8.40 -9.37
C GLU A 7 -1.96 9.47 -9.27
N GLU A 8 -2.15 10.25 -10.34
CA GLU A 8 -3.18 11.29 -10.44
C GLU A 8 -4.57 10.70 -10.17
N LYS A 9 -4.90 9.56 -10.80
CA LYS A 9 -6.21 8.93 -10.61
C LYS A 9 -6.38 8.40 -9.19
N MET A 10 -5.32 7.85 -8.59
CA MET A 10 -5.37 7.42 -7.18
C MET A 10 -5.59 8.61 -6.25
N ARG A 11 -4.97 9.77 -6.52
CA ARG A 11 -5.16 10.99 -5.73
C ARG A 11 -6.59 11.51 -5.83
N GLU A 12 -7.20 11.50 -7.03
CA GLU A 12 -8.61 11.84 -7.20
C GLU A 12 -9.53 10.94 -6.36
N ILE A 13 -9.28 9.62 -6.39
CA ILE A 13 -10.07 8.65 -5.62
C ILE A 13 -9.86 8.83 -4.11
N ALA A 14 -8.65 9.18 -3.68
CA ALA A 14 -8.31 9.38 -2.28
C ALA A 14 -8.77 10.73 -1.72
N ALA A 15 -8.93 11.76 -2.55
CA ALA A 15 -9.25 13.12 -2.13
C ALA A 15 -10.47 13.25 -1.20
N PRO A 16 -11.61 12.55 -1.44
CA PRO A 16 -12.77 12.59 -0.56
C PRO A 16 -12.52 12.03 0.86
N TYR A 17 -11.45 11.25 1.05
CA TYR A 17 -11.11 10.61 2.32
C TYR A 17 -10.07 11.42 3.12
N LEU A 18 -9.55 12.51 2.55
CA LEU A 18 -8.62 13.40 3.24
C LEU A 18 -9.37 14.33 4.19
N LYS A 19 -8.81 14.51 5.38
CA LYS A 19 -9.25 15.55 6.32
C LYS A 19 -8.74 16.92 5.86
N PRO A 20 -9.38 18.03 6.26
CA PRO A 20 -8.87 19.37 5.98
C PRO A 20 -7.40 19.54 6.42
N GLY A 21 -6.56 20.07 5.51
CA GLY A 21 -5.12 20.27 5.73
C GLY A 21 -4.30 18.96 5.82
N GLU A 22 -4.85 17.84 5.36
CA GLU A 22 -4.12 16.58 5.23
C GLU A 22 -3.47 16.50 3.83
N GLU A 23 -2.17 16.20 3.80
CA GLU A 23 -1.41 16.14 2.55
C GLU A 23 -0.92 14.71 2.30
N ILE A 24 -1.11 14.22 1.06
CA ILE A 24 -0.65 12.89 0.64
C ILE A 24 0.85 12.94 0.37
N SER A 25 1.62 12.20 1.17
CA SER A 25 3.07 12.03 1.02
C SER A 25 3.42 10.87 0.09
N ILE A 26 2.70 9.75 0.21
CA ILE A 26 2.90 8.57 -0.63
C ILE A 26 1.53 8.02 -1.03
N ILE A 27 1.37 7.63 -2.29
CA ILE A 27 0.19 6.91 -2.75
C ILE A 27 0.61 5.85 -3.77
N SER A 28 0.02 4.67 -3.67
CA SER A 28 0.34 3.56 -4.57
C SER A 28 -0.78 2.54 -4.57
N PHE A 29 -0.84 1.75 -5.64
CA PHE A 29 -1.75 0.63 -5.73
C PHE A 29 -1.10 -0.64 -5.17
N ALA A 30 -1.78 -1.28 -4.23
CA ALA A 30 -1.29 -2.46 -3.53
C ALA A 30 -2.31 -3.59 -3.52
N SER A 31 -1.85 -4.79 -3.16
CA SER A 31 -2.69 -5.97 -2.98
C SER A 31 -2.42 -6.66 -1.64
N ARG A 32 -3.47 -7.20 -1.01
CA ARG A 32 -3.35 -7.92 0.27
C ARG A 32 -3.08 -9.41 0.05
N LYS A 33 -1.80 -9.83 0.11
CA LYS A 33 -1.26 -11.19 -0.12
C LYS A 33 -1.05 -11.60 -1.59
N GLY A 34 -0.18 -10.89 -2.32
CA GLY A 34 0.21 -11.26 -3.69
C GLY A 34 -0.82 -10.82 -4.74
N PHE A 35 -0.33 -10.31 -5.87
CA PHE A 35 -1.08 -9.40 -6.73
C PHE A 35 -2.34 -9.98 -7.40
N TRP A 36 -2.38 -11.25 -7.78
CA TRP A 36 -3.45 -11.76 -8.66
C TRP A 36 -4.60 -12.52 -7.97
N LYS A 37 -4.52 -12.76 -6.66
CA LYS A 37 -5.53 -13.54 -5.90
C LYS A 37 -6.14 -12.77 -4.73
N SER A 38 -5.90 -11.46 -4.68
CA SER A 38 -5.97 -10.69 -3.44
C SER A 38 -6.80 -9.45 -3.58
N LEU A 39 -7.32 -8.95 -2.46
CA LEU A 39 -8.03 -7.68 -2.43
C LEU A 39 -7.09 -6.55 -2.90
N ALA A 40 -7.60 -5.69 -3.78
CA ALA A 40 -6.90 -4.53 -4.32
C ALA A 40 -7.11 -3.33 -3.40
N PHE A 41 -6.05 -2.55 -3.18
CA PHE A 41 -6.07 -1.38 -2.33
C PHE A 41 -5.41 -0.19 -3.01
N ILE A 42 -5.95 0.99 -2.78
CA ILE A 42 -5.17 2.23 -2.87
C ILE A 42 -4.58 2.45 -1.48
N PHE A 43 -3.26 2.33 -1.41
CA PHE A 43 -2.47 2.61 -0.22
C PHE A 43 -2.08 4.09 -0.24
N THR A 44 -2.49 4.84 0.77
CA THR A 44 -2.21 6.26 0.89
C THR A 44 -1.58 6.52 2.25
N LEU A 45 -0.40 7.13 2.29
CA LEU A 45 0.21 7.67 3.49
C LEU A 45 0.16 9.20 3.42
N THR A 46 -0.43 9.78 4.44
CA THR A 46 -0.50 11.23 4.61
C THR A 46 0.50 11.70 5.66
N ASN A 47 0.56 13.01 5.87
CA ASN A 47 1.28 13.60 7.00
C ASN A 47 0.68 13.26 8.38
N LYS A 48 -0.46 12.55 8.46
CA LYS A 48 -1.18 12.25 9.72
C LYS A 48 -1.48 10.76 9.95
N ARG A 49 -1.73 9.97 8.90
CA ARG A 49 -2.22 8.58 8.99
C ARG A 49 -1.97 7.80 7.70
N PHE A 50 -2.08 6.48 7.77
CA PHE A 50 -2.37 5.68 6.58
C PHE A 50 -3.88 5.61 6.33
N ILE A 51 -4.20 5.56 5.05
CA ILE A 51 -5.52 5.32 4.52
C ILE A 51 -5.40 4.13 3.56
N LEU A 52 -6.23 3.12 3.78
CA LEU A 52 -6.36 1.96 2.90
C LEU A 52 -7.77 1.97 2.32
N LEU A 53 -7.85 2.17 1.00
CA LEU A 53 -9.12 2.11 0.28
C LEU A 53 -9.22 0.78 -0.44
N GLU A 54 -10.10 -0.12 0.00
CA GLU A 54 -10.34 -1.37 -0.71
C GLU A 54 -11.11 -1.08 -2.00
N THR A 55 -10.60 -1.62 -3.10
CA THR A 55 -11.13 -1.39 -4.43
C THR A 55 -11.21 -2.69 -5.23
N GLY A 56 -11.90 -2.66 -6.37
CA GLY A 56 -11.97 -3.78 -7.31
C GLY A 56 -10.94 -3.64 -8.43
N TRP A 57 -10.31 -4.75 -8.84
CA TRP A 57 -9.27 -4.81 -9.88
C TRP A 57 -9.65 -4.27 -11.27
N THR A 58 -10.94 -4.23 -11.59
CA THR A 58 -11.43 -4.01 -12.97
C THR A 58 -12.17 -2.70 -13.17
N SER A 59 -12.55 -2.01 -12.09
CA SER A 59 -13.42 -0.84 -12.19
C SER A 59 -12.92 0.33 -11.35
N HIS A 60 -12.35 0.09 -10.18
CA HIS A 60 -11.96 1.12 -9.19
C HIS A 60 -13.02 2.17 -8.81
N LYS A 61 -14.21 2.14 -9.43
CA LYS A 61 -15.28 3.14 -9.27
C LYS A 61 -15.91 3.13 -7.89
N ASN A 62 -15.89 1.98 -7.20
CA ASN A 62 -16.50 1.81 -5.89
C ASN A 62 -15.43 1.39 -4.89
N ILE A 63 -15.30 2.19 -3.82
CA ILE A 63 -14.56 1.79 -2.64
C ILE A 63 -15.44 0.85 -1.82
N LYS A 64 -14.95 -0.36 -1.58
CA LYS A 64 -15.68 -1.42 -0.88
C LYS A 64 -15.55 -1.31 0.64
N ASP A 65 -14.37 -0.87 1.07
CA ASP A 65 -14.01 -0.74 2.47
C ASP A 65 -12.99 0.38 2.63
N PHE A 66 -12.97 0.97 3.81
CA PHE A 66 -12.13 2.10 4.17
C PHE A 66 -11.54 1.89 5.55
N ARG A 67 -10.21 1.91 5.64
CA ARG A 67 -9.50 1.79 6.91
C ARG A 67 -8.52 2.93 7.11
N GLU A 68 -8.52 3.46 8.32
CA GLU A 68 -7.62 4.52 8.77
C GLU A 68 -6.68 3.98 9.84
N ILE A 69 -5.42 4.38 9.77
CA ILE A 69 -4.39 3.94 10.69
C ILE A 69 -3.60 5.18 11.14
N PRO A 70 -3.83 5.70 12.35
CA PRO A 70 -3.11 6.87 12.86
C PRO A 70 -1.59 6.65 12.89
N LEU A 71 -0.76 7.67 12.68
CA LEU A 71 0.71 7.52 12.74
C LEU A 71 1.30 7.56 14.16
N ASP A 72 0.50 7.96 15.14
CA ASP A 72 0.85 8.09 16.55
C ASP A 72 0.66 6.81 17.36
N ALA A 73 0.00 5.79 16.80
CA ALA A 73 -0.07 4.48 17.43
C ALA A 73 1.26 3.71 17.28
N GLU A 74 1.58 2.82 18.21
CA GLU A 74 2.78 1.99 18.10
C GLU A 74 2.63 1.00 16.94
N PHE A 75 3.47 1.12 15.92
CA PHE A 75 3.56 0.17 14.80
C PHE A 75 4.89 -0.55 14.80
N SER A 76 4.84 -1.84 14.55
CA SER A 76 6.01 -2.57 14.05
C SER A 76 5.84 -2.79 12.55
N TYR A 77 6.84 -2.43 11.77
CA TYR A 77 6.83 -2.60 10.32
C TYR A 77 8.08 -3.36 9.87
N GLY A 78 7.93 -4.12 8.80
CA GLY A 78 9.01 -4.89 8.20
C GLY A 78 8.90 -4.88 6.68
N MET A 79 10.03 -5.04 6.01
CA MET A 79 10.06 -5.18 4.55
C MET A 79 10.62 -6.54 4.18
N LYS A 80 9.93 -7.24 3.28
CA LYS A 80 10.53 -8.35 2.53
C LYS A 80 10.71 -7.89 1.09
N ARG A 81 11.96 -7.84 0.64
CA ARG A 81 12.28 -7.62 -0.76
C ARG A 81 11.83 -8.86 -1.54
N GLY A 82 11.01 -8.68 -2.57
CA GLY A 82 10.40 -9.79 -3.29
C GLY A 82 11.37 -10.58 -4.17
N SER A 83 11.15 -11.89 -4.19
CA SER A 83 11.62 -12.84 -5.19
C SER A 83 10.78 -12.76 -6.48
N THR A 84 11.33 -13.23 -7.59
CA THR A 84 10.71 -13.25 -8.93
C THR A 84 9.32 -13.89 -8.96
N LEU A 85 8.39 -13.26 -9.68
CA LEU A 85 7.03 -13.77 -9.97
C LEU A 85 7.07 -15.20 -10.55
N SER A 86 6.28 -16.11 -9.96
CA SER A 86 5.85 -17.33 -10.64
C SER A 86 4.55 -17.04 -11.39
N ALA A 87 4.58 -17.17 -12.71
CA ALA A 87 3.42 -16.97 -13.59
C ALA A 87 2.23 -17.86 -13.20
N ALA A 88 1.01 -17.41 -13.46
CA ALA A 88 -0.15 -18.29 -13.43
C ALA A 88 0.00 -19.39 -14.51
N PRO A 89 -0.52 -20.62 -14.29
CA PRO A 89 -0.49 -21.66 -15.31
C PRO A 89 -1.16 -21.16 -16.60
N GLY A 90 -0.40 -21.08 -17.69
CA GLY A 90 -0.88 -20.62 -19.01
C GLY A 90 -0.49 -19.19 -19.40
N GLU A 91 0.16 -18.40 -18.53
CA GLU A 91 0.68 -17.08 -18.90
C GLU A 91 2.16 -17.13 -19.29
N ALA A 92 2.52 -16.39 -20.35
CA ALA A 92 3.91 -16.16 -20.70
C ALA A 92 4.61 -15.46 -19.52
N ALA A 93 5.51 -16.18 -18.86
CA ALA A 93 6.19 -15.68 -17.68
C ALA A 93 6.87 -14.35 -17.96
N SER A 94 6.40 -13.28 -17.31
CA SER A 94 7.13 -12.02 -17.20
C SER A 94 8.35 -12.24 -16.30
N LYS A 95 9.38 -12.87 -16.87
CA LYS A 95 10.70 -13.04 -16.23
C LYS A 95 11.21 -11.65 -15.84
N GLY A 96 11.09 -11.27 -14.58
CA GLY A 96 11.77 -10.07 -14.05
C GLY A 96 10.97 -9.18 -13.10
N LEU A 97 9.65 -9.31 -12.99
CA LEU A 97 8.87 -8.45 -12.09
C LEU A 97 9.19 -8.79 -10.62
N ARG A 98 9.75 -7.82 -9.88
CA ARG A 98 10.12 -7.94 -8.45
C ARG A 98 9.16 -7.10 -7.62
N MET A 99 8.19 -7.75 -7.01
CA MET A 99 7.21 -7.07 -6.15
C MET A 99 7.70 -7.00 -4.71
N ASN A 100 7.84 -5.80 -4.14
CA ASN A 100 8.18 -5.66 -2.73
C ASN A 100 6.93 -5.74 -1.85
N THR A 101 7.06 -6.35 -0.68
CA THR A 101 5.96 -6.48 0.28
C THR A 101 6.30 -5.73 1.56
N LEU A 102 5.41 -4.82 1.95
CA LEU A 102 5.40 -4.16 3.25
C LEU A 102 4.58 -5.01 4.23
N PHE A 103 5.13 -5.28 5.39
CA PHE A 103 4.43 -5.92 6.51
C PHE A 103 4.18 -4.87 7.58
N LEU A 104 2.94 -4.84 8.05
CA LEU A 104 2.50 -3.97 9.14
C LEU A 104 1.94 -4.85 10.25
N VAL A 105 2.40 -4.62 11.48
CA VAL A 105 1.74 -5.10 12.69
C VAL A 105 1.00 -3.92 13.28
N MET A 106 -0.32 -4.07 13.32
CA MET A 106 -1.26 -3.08 13.82
C MET A 106 -1.26 -3.05 15.37
N PRO A 107 -1.75 -1.97 16.00
CA PRO A 107 -1.80 -1.87 17.47
C PRO A 107 -2.66 -2.94 18.15
N ASP A 108 -3.67 -3.45 17.43
CA ASP A 108 -4.51 -4.57 17.88
C ASP A 108 -3.83 -5.95 17.70
N GLY A 109 -2.57 -5.98 17.27
CA GLY A 109 -1.78 -7.19 17.02
C GLY A 109 -2.05 -7.85 15.67
N THR A 110 -2.97 -7.31 14.85
CA THR A 110 -3.24 -7.86 13.52
C THR A 110 -2.06 -7.63 12.58
N LYS A 111 -1.78 -8.62 11.73
CA LYS A 111 -0.66 -8.58 10.77
C LYS A 111 -1.22 -8.41 9.37
N GLU A 112 -0.84 -7.30 8.74
CA GLU A 112 -1.20 -6.98 7.36
C GLU A 112 0.03 -7.02 6.45
N SER A 113 -0.18 -7.40 5.20
CA SER A 113 0.90 -7.45 4.21
C SER A 113 0.42 -6.90 2.86
N PHE A 114 1.09 -5.86 2.38
CA PHE A 114 0.76 -5.18 1.13
C PHE A 114 1.87 -5.40 0.12
N THR A 115 1.50 -5.95 -1.05
CA THR A 115 2.41 -6.17 -2.18
C THR A 115 2.15 -5.12 -3.24
N PHE A 116 3.20 -4.41 -3.63
CA PHE A 116 3.14 -3.26 -4.53
C PHE A 116 3.53 -3.66 -5.96
N GLN A 117 3.12 -2.84 -6.92
CA GLN A 117 3.52 -3.00 -8.33
C GLN A 117 5.05 -2.84 -8.49
N ASP A 118 5.60 -3.36 -9.59
CA ASP A 118 7.05 -3.27 -9.87
C ASP A 118 7.51 -1.81 -10.12
N SER A 119 6.65 -0.99 -10.75
CA SER A 119 6.87 0.47 -10.85
C SER A 119 7.00 1.15 -9.50
N ASP A 120 6.38 0.56 -8.49
CA ASP A 120 6.20 1.10 -7.14
C ASP A 120 7.11 0.36 -6.13
N LYS A 121 8.12 -0.37 -6.62
CA LYS A 121 9.01 -1.19 -5.78
C LYS A 121 9.75 -0.39 -4.70
N ASP A 122 9.96 0.90 -4.87
CA ASP A 122 10.63 1.76 -3.89
C ASP A 122 9.68 2.31 -2.82
N ILE A 123 8.36 2.19 -3.02
CA ILE A 123 7.32 2.65 -2.09
C ILE A 123 7.47 2.01 -0.69
N PRO A 124 7.67 0.68 -0.54
CA PRO A 124 7.91 0.09 0.77
C PRO A 124 9.11 0.68 1.52
N ALA A 125 10.20 0.98 0.80
CA ALA A 125 11.40 1.60 1.39
C ALA A 125 11.13 3.05 1.82
N ALA A 126 10.42 3.82 0.99
CA ALA A 126 10.02 5.19 1.30
C ALA A 126 9.09 5.24 2.53
N ILE A 127 8.09 4.34 2.61
CA ILE A 127 7.20 4.22 3.76
C ILE A 127 7.99 3.86 5.02
N SER A 128 8.86 2.85 4.95
CA SER A 128 9.73 2.42 6.04
C SER A 128 10.64 3.55 6.55
N GLY A 129 11.23 4.32 5.63
CA GLY A 129 12.06 5.47 5.95
C GLY A 129 11.29 6.62 6.62
N LEU A 130 10.04 6.87 6.21
CA LEU A 130 9.17 7.85 6.85
C LEU A 130 8.73 7.39 8.25
N LEU A 131 8.29 6.14 8.38
CA LEU A 131 7.90 5.56 9.67
C LEU A 131 9.05 5.54 10.68
N GLY A 132 10.27 5.24 10.25
CA GLY A 132 11.45 5.25 11.11
C GLY A 132 11.80 6.64 11.66
N LYS A 133 11.42 7.72 10.96
CA LYS A 133 11.56 9.09 11.47
C LYS A 133 10.48 9.44 12.49
N ILE A 134 9.28 8.90 12.34
CA ILE A 134 8.15 9.11 13.24
C ILE A 134 8.39 8.35 14.56
N GLY A 135 8.74 7.05 14.50
CA GLY A 135 9.03 6.25 15.69
C GLY A 135 10.23 6.77 16.51
N LYS A 136 11.21 7.40 15.86
CA LYS A 136 12.34 8.06 16.56
C LYS A 136 11.95 9.35 17.28
N ARG A 137 10.82 9.98 16.94
CA ARG A 137 10.35 11.21 17.62
C ARG A 137 9.63 10.91 18.94
N GLN A 138 9.16 9.68 19.17
CA GLN A 138 8.49 9.28 20.43
C GLN A 138 9.47 8.75 21.49
N ALA A 139 10.76 8.60 21.17
CA ALA A 139 11.78 8.28 22.16
C ALA A 139 12.24 9.55 22.89
N THR A 140 11.37 10.13 23.72
CA THR A 140 11.71 11.13 24.74
C THR A 140 10.87 10.92 25.98
#